data_AF-A0A388SM49-F1
#
_entry.id   AF-A0A388SM49-F1
#
_cell.length_a   1.000
_cell.length_b   1.000
_cell.length_c   1.000
_cell.angle_alpha   90.00
_cell.angle_beta   90.00
_cell.angle_gamma   90.00
#
_symmetry.space_group_name_H-M   'P 1'
#
loop_
_entity.id
_entity.type
_entity.pdbx_description
1 polymer ?
#
loop_
_entity_poly.entity_id
_entity_poly.type
_entity_poly.pdbx_seq_one_letter_code
_entity_poly.pdbx_strand_id
1 'polypeptide(L)'
;MKPRKPRTRALAAALCLCLCLALAGLASLTPLASLAKDLRGNSNINLVRELYRKVSETIPSVVNARGNEEAIRSRLKCYEDYHEYSQRIHICNNAYTKKVVRLARESVRSRPSLGEFAAHVGMCPILHNLCMGQTENDKERCIQFERQCIDYTLDVFWRGAAQYTQQTYRLDQ
;
A
#
# COMPACT_ATOMS: atom_id res chain seq x y z
N MET A 1 -73.00 46.83 0.62
CA MET A 1 -72.17 46.65 1.83
C MET A 1 -71.59 45.23 1.84
N LYS A 2 -70.27 45.07 1.66
CA LYS A 2 -69.56 43.78 1.78
C LYS A 2 -68.62 43.88 2.99
N PRO A 3 -68.56 42.88 3.90
CA PRO A 3 -67.72 42.98 5.08
C PRO A 3 -66.24 42.80 4.70
N ARG A 4 -65.40 43.76 5.08
CA ARG A 4 -63.94 43.62 5.11
C ARG A 4 -63.57 42.63 6.23
N LYS A 5 -63.11 41.43 5.87
CA LYS A 5 -62.13 40.68 6.68
C LYS A 5 -60.86 40.58 5.83
N PRO A 6 -59.78 41.27 6.23
CA PRO A 6 -58.55 40.52 6.45
C PRO A 6 -57.61 41.21 7.45
N ARG A 7 -57.51 40.71 8.69
CA ARG A 7 -56.39 41.07 9.58
C ARG A 7 -55.74 39.86 10.24
N THR A 8 -56.49 38.78 10.48
CA THR A 8 -55.98 37.58 11.17
C THR A 8 -55.13 36.66 10.29
N ARG A 9 -55.38 36.56 8.98
CA ARG A 9 -54.60 35.69 8.08
C ARG A 9 -53.19 36.23 7.80
N ALA A 10 -53.03 37.56 7.73
CA ALA A 10 -51.74 38.19 7.49
C ALA A 10 -50.81 38.06 8.71
N LEU A 11 -51.35 38.17 9.92
CA LEU A 11 -50.59 37.99 11.17
C LEU A 11 -50.10 36.54 11.35
N ALA A 12 -50.94 35.55 11.03
CA ALA A 12 -50.56 34.14 11.11
C ALA A 12 -49.47 33.78 10.08
N ALA A 13 -49.55 34.32 8.86
CA ALA A 13 -48.53 34.11 7.84
C ALA A 13 -47.18 34.74 8.21
N ALA A 14 -47.19 35.95 8.80
CA ALA A 14 -45.96 36.63 9.23
C ALA A 14 -45.28 35.91 10.41
N LEU A 15 -46.05 35.40 11.38
CA LEU A 15 -45.53 34.60 12.50
C LEU A 15 -44.90 33.29 12.03
N CYS A 16 -45.50 32.62 11.05
CA CYS A 16 -44.97 31.37 10.50
C CYS A 16 -43.66 31.61 9.72
N LEU A 17 -43.59 32.70 8.93
CA LEU A 17 -42.39 33.06 8.19
C LEU A 17 -41.20 33.40 9.11
N CYS A 18 -41.46 34.13 10.20
CA CYS A 18 -40.44 34.46 11.21
C CYS A 18 -39.95 33.20 11.96
N LEU A 19 -40.84 32.25 12.26
CA LEU A 19 -40.46 30.99 12.90
C LEU A 19 -39.57 30.13 11.98
N CYS A 20 -39.89 30.06 10.69
CA CYS A 20 -39.09 29.34 9.70
C CYS A 20 -37.71 29.99 9.47
N LEU A 21 -37.63 31.32 9.47
CA LEU A 21 -36.36 32.05 9.36
C LEU A 21 -35.49 31.89 10.61
N ALA A 22 -36.09 31.85 11.81
CA ALA A 22 -35.37 31.58 13.06
C ALA A 22 -34.83 30.14 13.10
N LEU A 23 -35.60 29.15 12.63
CA LEU A 23 -35.17 27.75 12.53
C LEU A 23 -34.07 27.55 11.47
N ALA A 24 -34.12 28.28 10.35
CA ALA A 24 -33.08 28.24 9.32
C ALA A 24 -31.77 28.93 9.76
N GLY A 25 -31.86 29.98 10.59
CA GLY A 25 -30.69 30.66 11.19
C GLY A 25 -29.97 29.84 12.26
N LEU A 26 -30.69 28.96 12.98
CA LEU A 26 -30.10 28.02 13.93
C LEU A 26 -29.44 26.81 13.23
N ALA A 27 -29.89 26.46 12.02
CA ALA A 27 -29.33 25.36 11.24
C ALA A 27 -28.03 25.73 10.47
N SER A 28 -27.70 27.01 10.35
CA SER A 28 -26.50 27.50 9.64
C SER A 28 -25.31 27.79 10.56
N LEU A 29 -25.49 27.69 11.88
CA LEU A 29 -24.44 27.88 12.89
C LEU A 29 -23.82 26.57 13.40
N THR A 30 -24.33 25.41 12.98
CA THR A 30 -23.61 24.17 13.18
C THR A 30 -22.59 24.06 12.06
N PRO A 31 -21.28 24.05 12.37
CA PRO A 31 -20.35 23.54 11.39
C PRO A 31 -20.75 22.08 11.20
N LEU A 32 -21.33 21.74 10.05
CA LEU A 32 -21.10 20.44 9.43
C LEU A 32 -19.60 20.38 9.12
N ALA A 33 -18.76 20.39 10.16
CA ALA A 33 -17.52 19.69 10.16
C ALA A 33 -17.95 18.23 10.05
N SER A 34 -18.18 17.79 8.82
CA SER A 34 -18.12 16.38 8.51
C SER A 34 -16.87 15.89 9.21
N LEU A 35 -17.04 14.84 10.00
CA LEU A 35 -15.97 14.13 10.63
C LEU A 35 -15.11 13.56 9.49
N ALA A 36 -14.26 14.41 8.91
CA ALA A 36 -13.27 14.03 7.94
C ALA A 36 -12.35 13.10 8.71
N LYS A 37 -12.60 11.81 8.58
CA LYS A 37 -11.84 10.75 9.21
C LYS A 37 -10.38 11.03 8.86
N ASP A 38 -9.59 11.37 9.87
CA ASP A 38 -8.19 11.68 9.67
C ASP A 38 -7.49 10.42 9.14
N LEU A 39 -7.27 10.39 7.82
CA LEU A 39 -6.53 9.31 7.16
C LEU A 39 -5.03 9.35 7.51
N ARG A 40 -4.59 10.31 8.33
CA ARG A 40 -3.20 10.43 8.82
C ARG A 40 -2.89 9.57 10.04
N GLY A 41 -3.86 8.86 10.62
CA GLY A 41 -3.58 7.87 11.65
C GLY A 41 -2.73 6.73 11.08
N ASN A 42 -1.44 6.66 11.43
CA ASN A 42 -0.43 5.66 11.02
C ASN A 42 -0.86 4.77 9.85
N SER A 43 -1.06 5.43 8.71
CA SER A 43 -1.70 4.79 7.57
C SER A 43 -0.79 3.72 6.98
N ASN A 44 -1.38 2.65 6.44
CA ASN A 44 -0.66 1.65 5.64
C ASN A 44 0.23 2.30 4.56
N ILE A 45 -0.06 3.54 4.14
CA ILE A 45 0.78 4.28 3.19
C ILE A 45 2.11 4.74 3.78
N ASN A 46 2.20 5.06 5.08
CA ASN A 46 3.48 5.41 5.71
C ASN A 46 4.39 4.18 5.78
N LEU A 47 3.83 3.01 6.11
CA LEU A 47 4.54 1.74 6.08
C LEU A 47 5.13 1.47 4.69
N VAL A 48 4.31 1.58 3.64
CA VAL A 48 4.74 1.29 2.27
C VAL A 48 5.74 2.33 1.75
N ARG A 49 5.59 3.61 2.09
CA ARG A 49 6.56 4.67 1.75
C ARG A 49 7.91 4.43 2.39
N GLU A 50 7.92 4.10 3.68
CA GLU A 50 9.17 3.82 4.39
C GLU A 50 9.84 2.56 3.84
N LEU A 51 9.05 1.52 3.53
CA LEU A 51 9.57 0.33 2.86
C LEU A 51 10.18 0.67 1.49
N TYR A 52 9.47 1.45 0.67
CA TYR A 52 9.98 1.90 -0.63
C TYR A 52 11.34 2.61 -0.50
N ARG A 53 11.44 3.54 0.46
CA ARG A 53 12.69 4.27 0.76
C ARG A 53 13.83 3.30 1.10
N LYS A 54 13.60 2.40 2.05
CA LYS A 54 14.62 1.41 2.45
C LYS A 54 15.03 0.49 1.31
N VAL A 55 14.07 0.06 0.48
CA VAL A 55 14.36 -0.75 -0.70
C VAL A 55 15.23 0.03 -1.68
N SER A 56 14.92 1.30 -1.95
CA SER A 56 15.72 2.12 -2.87
C SER A 56 17.17 2.33 -2.40
N GLU A 57 17.41 2.29 -1.10
CA GLU A 57 18.74 2.39 -0.47
C GLU A 57 19.48 1.04 -0.37
N THR A 58 18.81 -0.07 -0.64
CA THR A 58 19.38 -1.42 -0.50
C THR A 58 20.34 -1.73 -1.65
N ILE A 59 21.51 -2.30 -1.35
CA ILE A 59 22.45 -2.73 -2.39
C ILE A 59 21.92 -4.02 -3.05
N PRO A 60 21.70 -4.06 -4.38
CA PRO A 60 21.23 -5.27 -5.04
C PRO A 60 22.20 -6.44 -4.88
N SER A 61 21.69 -7.63 -4.56
CA SER A 61 22.50 -8.84 -4.43
C SER A 61 22.54 -9.63 -5.73
N VAL A 62 23.64 -10.36 -5.92
CA VAL A 62 23.75 -11.38 -6.97
C VAL A 62 23.14 -12.71 -6.55
N VAL A 63 22.86 -12.91 -5.25
CA VAL A 63 22.33 -14.17 -4.71
C VAL A 63 20.96 -14.45 -5.31
N ASN A 64 20.87 -15.50 -6.13
CA ASN A 64 19.66 -15.90 -6.85
C ASN A 64 19.01 -14.80 -7.70
N ALA A 65 19.78 -13.80 -8.14
CA ALA A 65 19.24 -12.66 -8.87
C ALA A 65 18.37 -13.08 -10.07
N ARG A 66 18.83 -14.06 -10.85
CA ARG A 66 18.11 -14.63 -11.99
C ARG A 66 16.85 -15.40 -11.57
N GLY A 67 16.95 -16.24 -10.54
CA GLY A 67 15.81 -17.02 -10.05
C GLY A 67 14.71 -16.15 -9.45
N ASN A 68 15.08 -15.07 -8.77
CA ASN A 68 14.15 -14.08 -8.26
C ASN A 68 13.48 -13.30 -9.39
N GLU A 69 14.25 -12.90 -10.41
CA GLU A 69 13.69 -12.26 -11.61
C GLU A 69 12.70 -13.17 -12.35
N GLU A 70 13.03 -14.45 -12.52
CA GLU A 70 12.12 -15.45 -13.08
C GLU A 70 10.84 -15.60 -12.26
N ALA A 71 10.94 -15.58 -10.92
CA ALA A 71 9.78 -15.64 -10.04
C ALA A 71 8.86 -14.43 -10.23
N ILE A 72 9.43 -13.23 -10.36
CA ILE A 72 8.71 -11.98 -10.63
C ILE A 72 8.02 -12.05 -12.00
N ARG A 73 8.75 -12.42 -13.06
CA ARG A 73 8.19 -12.55 -14.41
C ARG A 73 7.07 -13.59 -14.45
N SER A 74 7.24 -14.72 -13.77
CA SER A 74 6.20 -15.76 -13.67
C SER A 74 4.95 -15.25 -12.95
N ARG A 75 5.11 -14.45 -11.88
CA ARG A 75 3.99 -13.79 -11.19
C ARG A 75 3.24 -12.84 -12.13
N LEU A 76 3.97 -12.01 -12.88
CA LEU A 76 3.38 -11.07 -13.83
C LEU A 76 2.62 -11.80 -14.94
N LYS A 77 3.18 -12.90 -15.47
CA LYS A 77 2.48 -13.75 -16.43
C LYS A 77 1.22 -14.38 -15.83
N CYS A 78 1.28 -14.87 -14.58
CA CYS A 78 0.11 -15.43 -13.90
C CYS A 78 -1.04 -14.41 -13.77
N TYR A 79 -0.74 -13.11 -13.65
CA TYR A 79 -1.78 -12.08 -13.63
C TYR A 79 -2.51 -11.90 -14.96
N GLU A 80 -1.92 -12.37 -16.07
CA GLU A 80 -2.56 -12.40 -17.39
C GLU A 80 -3.64 -13.49 -17.45
N ASP A 81 -3.48 -14.58 -16.72
CA ASP A 81 -4.43 -15.70 -16.66
C ASP A 81 -5.52 -15.52 -15.58
N TYR A 82 -5.22 -14.78 -14.52
CA TYR A 82 -6.13 -14.53 -13.40
C TYR A 82 -6.40 -13.04 -13.22
N HIS A 83 -7.61 -12.59 -13.55
CA HIS A 83 -7.97 -11.16 -13.49
C HIS A 83 -8.56 -10.72 -12.15
N GLU A 84 -9.23 -11.64 -11.44
CA GLU A 84 -9.82 -11.36 -10.14
C GLU A 84 -8.74 -11.10 -9.07
N TYR A 85 -8.91 -10.03 -8.31
CA TYR A 85 -7.95 -9.62 -7.29
C TYR A 85 -7.69 -10.71 -6.25
N SER A 86 -8.75 -11.37 -5.77
CA SER A 86 -8.64 -12.46 -4.81
C SER A 86 -7.84 -13.65 -5.36
N GLN A 87 -8.05 -13.99 -6.64
CA GLN A 87 -7.31 -15.06 -7.31
C GLN A 87 -5.82 -14.70 -7.46
N ARG A 88 -5.51 -13.47 -7.86
CA ARG A 88 -4.12 -12.98 -7.95
C ARG A 88 -3.38 -13.11 -6.62
N ILE A 89 -4.04 -12.82 -5.50
CA ILE A 89 -3.46 -13.01 -4.16
C ILE A 89 -3.26 -14.49 -3.85
N HIS A 90 -4.33 -15.29 -3.92
CA HIS A 90 -4.31 -16.65 -3.40
C HIS A 90 -3.52 -17.62 -4.28
N ILE A 91 -3.45 -17.37 -5.59
CA ILE A 91 -2.79 -18.22 -6.57
C ILE A 91 -1.42 -17.65 -6.92
N CYS A 92 -1.39 -16.50 -7.60
CA CYS A 92 -0.16 -15.96 -8.17
C CYS A 92 0.83 -15.48 -7.09
N ASN A 93 0.38 -14.67 -6.13
CA ASN A 93 1.27 -14.15 -5.08
C ASN A 93 1.72 -15.24 -4.12
N ASN A 94 0.86 -16.21 -3.81
CA ASN A 94 1.24 -17.36 -2.98
C ASN A 94 2.32 -18.21 -3.67
N ALA A 95 2.15 -18.52 -4.96
CA ALA A 95 3.15 -19.23 -5.75
C ALA A 95 4.48 -18.47 -5.83
N TYR A 96 4.41 -17.16 -6.06
CA TYR A 96 5.56 -16.26 -6.03
C TYR A 96 6.31 -16.32 -4.69
N THR A 97 5.62 -16.08 -3.57
CA THR A 97 6.26 -16.08 -2.25
C THR A 97 6.89 -17.43 -1.93
N LYS A 98 6.19 -18.54 -2.24
CA LYS A 98 6.76 -19.89 -2.09
C LYS A 98 8.02 -20.11 -2.91
N LYS A 99 8.04 -19.63 -4.16
CA LYS A 99 9.21 -19.73 -5.04
C LYS A 99 10.39 -18.92 -4.48
N VAL A 100 10.17 -17.69 -4.03
CA VAL A 100 11.21 -16.85 -3.42
C VAL A 100 11.76 -17.48 -2.13
N VAL A 101 10.88 -17.98 -1.24
CA VAL A 101 11.29 -18.69 -0.02
C VAL A 101 12.13 -19.93 -0.33
N ARG A 102 11.76 -20.70 -1.36
CA ARG A 102 12.51 -21.88 -1.79
C ARG A 102 13.91 -21.50 -2.28
N LEU A 103 14.00 -20.50 -3.17
CA LEU A 103 15.28 -19.99 -3.67
C LEU A 103 16.17 -19.50 -2.51
N ALA A 104 15.61 -18.72 -1.59
CA ALA A 104 16.32 -18.25 -0.41
C ALA A 104 16.87 -19.42 0.42
N ARG A 105 16.08 -20.47 0.65
CA ARG A 105 16.51 -21.67 1.37
C ARG A 105 17.65 -22.42 0.68
N GLU A 106 17.65 -22.47 -0.65
CA GLU A 106 18.69 -23.13 -1.45
C GLU A 106 20.04 -22.38 -1.40
N SER A 107 20.01 -21.05 -1.17
CA SER A 107 21.18 -20.18 -1.28
C SER A 107 21.70 -19.61 0.04
N VAL A 108 20.85 -19.52 1.06
CA VAL A 108 21.17 -18.88 2.35
C VAL A 108 21.09 -19.91 3.47
N ARG A 109 22.22 -20.16 4.13
CA ARG A 109 22.35 -21.21 5.16
C ARG A 109 21.92 -20.79 6.56
N SER A 110 21.83 -19.49 6.84
CA SER A 110 21.43 -18.97 8.15
C SER A 110 19.97 -19.29 8.47
N ARG A 111 19.63 -19.20 9.76
CA ARG A 111 18.25 -19.38 10.24
C ARG A 111 17.43 -18.12 9.96
N PRO A 112 16.31 -18.22 9.21
CA PRO A 112 15.43 -17.08 8.99
C PRO A 112 14.43 -16.89 10.11
N SER A 113 13.97 -15.65 10.27
CA SER A 113 12.61 -15.42 10.76
C SER A 113 11.62 -15.61 9.61
N LEU A 114 11.20 -16.86 9.42
CA LEU A 114 10.49 -17.29 8.21
C LEU A 114 9.13 -16.62 8.01
N GLY A 115 8.37 -16.43 9.09
CA GLY A 115 7.05 -15.81 9.03
C GLY A 115 7.12 -14.35 8.60
N GLU A 116 8.05 -13.61 9.19
CA GLU A 116 8.28 -12.19 8.88
C GLU A 116 8.86 -12.04 7.48
N PHE A 117 9.80 -12.91 7.09
CA PHE A 117 10.35 -12.95 5.74
C PHE A 117 9.24 -13.16 4.69
N ALA A 118 8.41 -14.18 4.85
CA ALA A 118 7.34 -14.49 3.89
C ALA A 118 6.31 -13.36 3.81
N ALA A 119 5.96 -12.73 4.94
CA ALA A 119 5.06 -11.59 4.98
C ALA A 119 5.63 -10.38 4.23
N HIS A 120 6.92 -10.06 4.41
CA HIS A 120 7.57 -8.91 3.77
C HIS A 120 7.84 -9.14 2.28
N VAL A 121 8.21 -10.36 1.86
CA VAL A 121 8.28 -10.72 0.44
C VAL A 121 6.92 -10.52 -0.23
N GLY A 122 5.83 -10.82 0.48
CA GLY A 122 4.46 -10.56 0.01
C GLY A 122 4.15 -9.08 -0.26
N MET A 123 4.94 -8.14 0.26
CA MET A 123 4.81 -6.70 -0.01
C MET A 123 5.57 -6.25 -1.26
N CYS A 124 6.56 -7.01 -1.74
CA CYS A 124 7.35 -6.62 -2.92
C CYS A 124 6.52 -6.41 -4.19
N PRO A 125 5.45 -7.19 -4.48
CA PRO A 125 4.55 -6.90 -5.60
C PRO A 125 3.83 -5.53 -5.48
N ILE A 126 3.62 -5.01 -4.27
CA ILE A 126 3.03 -3.68 -4.06
C ILE A 126 4.05 -2.61 -4.47
N LEU A 127 5.31 -2.77 -4.08
CA LEU A 127 6.40 -1.87 -4.47
C LEU A 127 6.64 -1.89 -5.98
N HIS A 128 6.51 -3.04 -6.63
CA HIS A 128 6.53 -3.14 -8.09
C HIS A 128 5.48 -2.23 -8.73
N ASN A 129 4.23 -2.32 -8.27
CA ASN A 129 3.14 -1.50 -8.81
C ASN A 129 3.35 0.00 -8.55
N LEU A 130 3.91 0.36 -7.38
CA LEU A 130 4.29 1.74 -7.10
C LEU A 130 5.40 2.25 -8.01
N CYS A 131 6.42 1.41 -8.25
CA CYS A 131 7.47 1.73 -9.22
C CYS A 131 6.88 1.95 -10.62
N MET A 132 5.97 1.09 -11.08
CA MET A 132 5.35 1.23 -12.40
C MET A 132 4.64 2.57 -12.55
N GLY A 133 3.91 3.01 -11.51
CA GLY A 133 3.26 4.30 -11.48
C GLY A 133 4.21 5.51 -11.45
N GLN A 134 5.43 5.35 -10.96
CA GLN A 134 6.45 6.42 -10.88
C GLN A 134 7.39 6.48 -12.08
N THR A 135 7.45 5.42 -12.89
CA THR A 135 8.45 5.25 -13.96
C THR A 135 7.81 5.12 -15.33
N GLU A 136 6.61 5.69 -15.50
CA GLU A 136 5.89 5.67 -16.79
C GLU A 136 5.68 4.24 -17.34
N ASN A 137 5.48 3.26 -16.45
CA ASN A 137 5.36 1.84 -16.77
C ASN A 137 6.63 1.17 -17.31
N ASP A 138 7.82 1.61 -16.89
CA ASP A 138 9.07 0.88 -17.14
C ASP A 138 9.11 -0.46 -16.38
N LYS A 139 8.59 -1.50 -17.05
CA LYS A 139 8.48 -2.86 -16.52
C LYS A 139 9.82 -3.43 -16.08
N GLU A 140 10.87 -3.21 -16.86
CA GLU A 140 12.18 -3.82 -16.61
C GLU A 140 12.84 -3.19 -15.39
N ARG A 141 12.78 -1.86 -15.28
CA ARG A 141 13.21 -1.15 -14.07
C ARG A 141 12.44 -1.62 -12.83
N CYS A 142 11.14 -1.84 -12.93
CA CYS A 142 10.34 -2.26 -11.78
C CYS A 142 10.48 -3.73 -11.41
N ILE A 143 10.88 -4.60 -12.35
CA ILE A 143 11.35 -5.95 -12.04
C ILE A 143 12.65 -5.90 -11.23
N GLN A 144 13.59 -5.04 -11.62
CA GLN A 144 14.84 -4.86 -10.87
C GLN A 144 14.58 -4.29 -9.47
N PHE A 145 13.67 -3.33 -9.34
CA PHE A 145 13.28 -2.76 -8.06
C PHE A 145 12.58 -3.78 -7.14
N GLU A 146 11.69 -4.62 -7.69
CA GLU A 146 11.09 -5.71 -6.92
C GLU A 146 12.13 -6.75 -6.47
N ARG A 147 13.14 -7.03 -7.30
CA ARG A 147 14.28 -7.87 -6.90
C ARG A 147 15.06 -7.26 -5.74
N GLN A 148 15.31 -5.96 -5.78
CA GLN A 148 15.94 -5.20 -4.70
C GLN A 148 15.10 -5.26 -3.39
N CYS A 149 13.76 -5.29 -3.49
CA CYS A 149 12.89 -5.54 -2.33
C CYS A 149 13.10 -6.93 -1.72
N ILE A 150 13.25 -7.97 -2.55
CA ILE A 150 13.57 -9.32 -2.07
C ILE A 150 14.92 -9.31 -1.34
N ASP A 151 15.92 -8.59 -1.87
CA ASP A 151 17.23 -8.46 -1.24
C ASP A 151 17.16 -7.78 0.12
N TYR A 152 16.45 -6.64 0.21
CA TYR A 152 16.21 -5.96 1.49
C TYR A 152 15.57 -6.93 2.50
N THR A 153 14.58 -7.69 2.06
CA THR A 153 13.86 -8.64 2.92
C THR A 153 14.76 -9.79 3.36
N LEU A 154 15.65 -10.28 2.49
CA LEU A 154 16.66 -11.27 2.82
C LEU A 154 17.65 -10.74 3.85
N ASP A 155 18.13 -9.52 3.68
CA ASP A 155 19.11 -8.90 4.58
C ASP A 155 18.53 -8.73 5.99
N VAL A 156 17.28 -8.27 6.09
CA VAL A 156 16.62 -8.01 7.38
C VAL A 156 16.24 -9.31 8.10
N PHE A 157 15.65 -10.28 7.41
CA PHE A 157 14.99 -11.42 8.07
C PHE A 157 15.69 -12.77 7.88
N TRP A 158 16.73 -12.85 7.05
CA TRP A 158 17.37 -14.13 6.72
C TRP A 158 18.90 -14.10 6.84
N ARG A 159 19.60 -13.23 6.10
CA ARG A 159 21.07 -13.20 6.01
C ARG A 159 21.75 -12.71 7.30
N GLY A 160 20.96 -12.30 8.30
CA GLY A 160 21.46 -11.79 9.57
C GLY A 160 22.00 -10.38 9.39
N ALA A 161 21.19 -9.39 9.76
CA ALA A 161 21.39 -7.95 9.51
C ALA A 161 22.69 -7.32 10.05
N ALA A 162 23.64 -8.11 10.59
CA ALA A 162 24.92 -7.66 11.12
C ALA A 162 26.16 -8.38 10.56
N GLN A 163 26.03 -9.47 9.78
CA GLN A 163 27.20 -10.21 9.28
C GLN A 163 27.52 -9.97 7.80
N TYR A 164 26.55 -9.50 7.00
CA TYR A 164 26.79 -9.26 5.57
C TYR A 164 27.70 -8.06 5.30
N THR A 165 27.72 -7.06 6.20
CA THR A 165 28.68 -5.94 6.13
C THR A 165 30.12 -6.35 6.44
N GLN A 166 30.42 -7.55 6.95
CA GLN A 166 31.81 -8.01 7.16
C GLN A 166 32.28 -9.06 6.16
N GLN A 167 31.37 -9.80 5.53
CA GLN A 167 31.75 -10.90 4.64
C GLN A 167 32.13 -10.42 3.23
N THR A 168 31.57 -9.30 2.74
CA THR A 168 32.00 -8.69 1.47
C THR A 168 33.41 -8.10 1.56
N TYR A 169 33.85 -7.57 2.71
CA TYR A 169 35.24 -7.09 2.87
C TYR A 169 36.30 -8.19 3.02
N ARG A 170 35.91 -9.46 3.18
CA ARG A 170 36.86 -10.59 3.32
C ARG A 170 37.03 -11.42 2.05
N LEU A 171 36.25 -11.16 1.02
CA LEU A 171 36.34 -11.87 -0.26
C LEU A 171 37.24 -11.15 -1.28
N ASP A 172 37.77 -9.98 -0.91
CA ASP A 172 38.68 -9.16 -1.73
C ASP A 172 40.13 -9.11 -1.15
N GLN A 173 40.54 -10.10 -0.35
CA GLN A 173 41.94 -10.33 0.07
C GLN A 173 42.39 -11.73 -0.31
#